data_AF-A0A841PL13-F1
#
_entry.id   AF-A0A841PL13-F1
#
_cell.length_a   1.000
_cell.length_b   1.000
_cell.length_c   1.000
_cell.angle_alpha   90.00
_cell.angle_beta   90.00
_cell.angle_gamma   90.00
#
_symmetry.space_group_name_H-M   'P 1'
#
loop_
_entity.id
_entity.type
_entity.pdbx_description
1 polymer ?
#
loop_
_entity_poly.entity_id
_entity_poly.type
_entity_poly.pdbx_seq_one_letter_code
_entity_poly.pdbx_strand_id
1 'polypeptide(L)'
;MSVGTALEQLLRLIHRRAMKLAALPEDERDLHYDLIRRSCCEAAENVGQSPDKAAITANDMVEFVRALVGIIEVGCESDQERSADRPLPARHFGSQETVTTPSAAASLVSPIWRDIRRTSGVGSR
;
A
#
# COMPACT_ATOMS: atom_id res chain seq x y z
N MET A 1 9.27 -8.69 -22.48
CA MET A 1 8.24 -8.03 -21.65
C MET A 1 7.99 -6.66 -22.25
N SER A 2 6.74 -6.28 -22.56
CA SER A 2 6.47 -4.96 -23.14
C SER A 2 6.49 -3.87 -22.07
N VAL A 3 6.80 -2.64 -22.45
CA VAL A 3 6.74 -1.48 -21.54
C VAL A 3 5.34 -1.31 -20.95
N GLY A 4 4.30 -1.49 -21.77
CA GLY A 4 2.90 -1.42 -21.31
C GLY A 4 2.58 -2.46 -20.24
N THR A 5 3.02 -3.70 -20.43
CA THR A 5 2.84 -4.78 -19.45
C THR A 5 3.59 -4.51 -18.14
N ALA A 6 4.79 -3.92 -18.22
CA ALA A 6 5.57 -3.54 -17.04
C ALA A 6 4.88 -2.44 -16.23
N LEU A 7 4.37 -1.41 -16.92
CA LEU A 7 3.63 -0.31 -16.30
C LEU A 7 2.34 -0.82 -15.61
N GLU A 8 1.59 -1.69 -16.28
CA GLU A 8 0.37 -2.27 -15.71
C GLU A 8 0.67 -3.08 -14.43
N GLN A 9 1.74 -3.88 -14.44
CA GLN A 9 2.17 -4.62 -13.25
C GLN A 9 2.60 -3.68 -12.11
N LEU A 10 3.32 -2.61 -12.43
CA LEU A 10 3.71 -1.60 -11.46
C LEU A 10 2.49 -0.93 -10.82
N LEU A 11 1.51 -0.51 -11.64
CA LEU A 11 0.27 0.11 -11.16
C LEU A 11 -0.53 -0.86 -10.28
N ARG A 12 -0.64 -2.14 -10.66
CA ARG A 12 -1.30 -3.15 -9.82
C ARG A 12 -0.61 -3.33 -8.47
N LEU A 13 0.72 -3.32 -8.44
CA LEU A 13 1.49 -3.42 -7.20
C LEU A 13 1.25 -2.20 -6.30
N ILE A 14 1.24 -1.00 -6.87
CA ILE A 14 0.98 0.24 -6.11
C ILE A 14 -0.45 0.24 -5.59
N HIS A 15 -1.43 -0.10 -6.41
CA HIS A 15 -2.83 -0.20 -5.99
C HIS A 15 -3.03 -1.17 -4.82
N ARG A 16 -2.46 -2.38 -4.88
CA ARG A 16 -2.53 -3.34 -3.77
C ARG A 16 -1.91 -2.82 -2.48
N ARG A 17 -0.88 -1.97 -2.57
CA ARG A 17 -0.26 -1.33 -1.39
C ARG A 17 -1.14 -0.21 -0.86
N ALA A 18 -1.69 0.63 -1.74
CA ALA A 18 -2.61 1.70 -1.36
C ALA A 18 -3.86 1.16 -0.66
N MET A 19 -4.43 0.04 -1.13
CA MET A 19 -5.54 -0.65 -0.44
C MET A 19 -5.18 -1.04 1.00
N LYS A 20 -3.94 -1.48 1.26
CA LYS A 20 -3.49 -1.80 2.61
C LYS A 20 -3.28 -0.56 3.46
N LEU A 21 -2.83 0.55 2.87
CA LEU A 21 -2.66 1.83 3.57
C LEU A 21 -4.00 2.46 3.92
N ALA A 22 -4.97 2.42 3.00
CA ALA A 22 -6.32 2.92 3.24
C ALA A 22 -7.04 2.19 4.39
N ALA A 23 -6.64 0.95 4.70
CA ALA A 23 -7.16 0.21 5.84
C ALA A 23 -6.54 0.60 7.19
N LEU A 24 -5.46 1.39 7.20
CA LEU A 24 -4.83 1.88 8.43
C LEU A 24 -5.45 3.22 8.87
N PRO A 25 -5.45 3.53 10.18
CA PRO A 25 -5.71 4.88 10.69
C PRO A 25 -4.76 5.92 10.07
N GLU A 26 -5.24 7.15 9.88
CA GLU A 26 -4.48 8.21 9.20
C GLU A 26 -3.13 8.50 9.88
N ASP A 27 -3.11 8.52 11.21
CA ASP A 27 -1.92 8.78 12.06
C ASP A 27 -0.84 7.71 11.92
N GLU A 28 -1.21 6.49 11.52
CA GLU A 28 -0.27 5.39 11.32
C GLU A 28 0.34 5.38 9.89
N ARG A 29 -0.25 6.11 8.94
CA ARG A 29 0.16 6.09 7.52
C ARG A 29 1.45 6.87 7.26
N ASP A 30 1.75 7.89 8.06
CA ASP A 30 2.92 8.75 7.85
C ASP A 30 4.24 7.98 7.84
N LEU A 31 4.39 6.99 8.72
CA LEU A 31 5.55 6.11 8.73
C LEU A 31 5.70 5.33 7.42
N HIS A 32 4.59 4.97 6.78
CA HIS A 32 4.61 4.27 5.50
C HIS A 32 4.95 5.20 4.33
N TYR A 33 4.45 6.44 4.34
CA TYR A 33 4.83 7.45 3.35
C TYR A 33 6.32 7.79 3.44
N ASP A 34 6.88 7.86 4.64
CA ASP A 34 8.32 8.05 4.84
C ASP A 34 9.15 6.88 4.29
N LEU A 35 8.69 5.65 4.47
CA LEU A 35 9.34 4.46 3.90
C LEU A 35 9.28 4.46 2.37
N ILE A 36 8.15 4.86 1.77
CA ILE A 36 8.01 5.05 0.33
C ILE A 36 9.04 6.06 -0.15
N ARG A 37 9.07 7.25 0.45
CA ARG A 37 9.97 8.35 0.08
C ARG A 37 11.43 7.89 0.07
N ARG A 38 11.90 7.30 1.18
CA ARG A 38 13.29 6.81 1.29
C ARG A 38 13.62 5.76 0.24
N SER A 39 12.72 4.80 0.03
CA SER A 39 12.92 3.72 -0.94
C SER A 39 12.96 4.27 -2.38
N CYS A 40 12.12 5.26 -2.69
CA CYS A 40 12.10 5.92 -3.99
C CYS A 40 13.34 6.78 -4.22
N CYS A 41 13.84 7.50 -3.21
CA CYS A 41 15.11 8.22 -3.31
C CYS A 41 16.24 7.25 -3.65
N GLU A 42 16.39 6.18 -2.86
CA GLU A 42 17.44 5.17 -3.07
C GLU A 42 17.34 4.54 -4.47
N ALA A 43 16.13 4.19 -4.91
CA ALA A 43 15.92 3.63 -6.25
C ALA A 43 16.23 4.63 -7.37
N ALA A 44 15.84 5.90 -7.21
CA ALA A 44 16.07 6.96 -8.19
C ALA A 44 17.57 7.31 -8.33
N GLU A 45 18.29 7.36 -7.21
CA GLU A 45 19.75 7.53 -7.21
C GLU A 45 20.46 6.34 -7.87
N ASN A 46 20.00 5.11 -7.59
CA ASN A 46 20.55 3.89 -8.19
C ASN A 46 20.38 3.85 -9.73
N VAL A 47 19.38 4.54 -10.29
CA VAL A 47 19.21 4.67 -11.74
C VAL A 47 19.89 5.93 -12.32
N GLY A 48 20.70 6.62 -11.52
CA GLY A 48 21.56 7.73 -11.96
C GLY A 48 20.97 9.13 -11.81
N GLN A 49 19.87 9.30 -11.08
CA GLN A 49 19.39 10.64 -10.75
C GLN A 49 20.31 11.31 -9.72
N SER A 50 20.43 12.64 -9.78
CA SER A 50 21.07 13.42 -8.71
C SER A 50 20.20 13.39 -7.45
N PRO A 51 20.78 13.59 -6.24
CA PRO A 51 20.03 13.58 -4.99
C PRO A 51 18.81 14.51 -5.00
N ASP A 52 18.95 15.72 -5.55
CA ASP A 52 17.83 16.68 -5.64
C ASP A 52 16.70 16.16 -6.55
N LYS A 53 17.04 15.56 -7.69
CA LYS A 53 16.05 14.98 -8.61
C LYS A 53 15.40 13.72 -8.03
N ALA A 54 16.18 12.91 -7.33
CA ALA A 54 15.68 11.73 -6.63
C ALA A 54 14.69 12.12 -5.53
N ALA A 55 14.98 13.18 -4.76
CA ALA A 55 14.08 13.71 -3.76
C ALA A 55 12.75 14.22 -4.35
N ILE A 56 12.81 14.94 -5.47
CA ILE A 56 11.60 15.39 -6.20
C ILE A 56 10.77 14.17 -6.64
N THR A 57 11.41 13.22 -7.33
CA THR A 57 10.75 11.99 -7.80
C THR A 57 10.11 11.22 -6.65
N ALA A 58 10.80 11.09 -5.52
CA ALA A 58 10.28 10.40 -4.35
C ALA A 58 9.06 11.11 -3.73
N ASN A 59 9.07 12.45 -3.68
CA ASN A 59 7.93 13.21 -3.20
C ASN A 59 6.72 13.05 -4.13
N ASP A 60 6.91 13.11 -5.45
CA ASP A 60 5.84 12.87 -6.42
C ASP A 60 5.21 11.48 -6.26
N MET A 61 6.05 10.46 -6.00
CA MET A 61 5.57 9.11 -5.73
C MET A 61 4.78 9.00 -4.42
N VAL A 62 5.15 9.74 -3.38
CA VAL A 62 4.37 9.80 -2.13
C VAL A 62 3.01 10.45 -2.37
N GLU A 63 2.98 11.59 -3.05
CA GLU A 63 1.74 12.29 -3.36
C GLU A 63 0.81 11.45 -4.25
N PHE A 64 1.37 10.73 -5.22
CA PHE A 64 0.59 9.77 -6.01
C PHE A 64 -0.07 8.69 -5.14
N VAL A 65 0.66 8.12 -4.17
CA VAL A 65 0.11 7.10 -3.27
C VAL A 65 -0.92 7.70 -2.31
N ARG A 66 -0.71 8.92 -1.80
CA ARG A 66 -1.69 9.65 -0.97
C ARG A 66 -2.99 9.88 -1.72
N ALA A 67 -2.91 10.39 -2.95
CA ALA A 67 -4.08 10.59 -3.79
C ALA A 67 -4.82 9.26 -4.05
N LEU A 68 -4.10 8.18 -4.32
CA LEU A 68 -4.70 6.87 -4.54
C LEU A 68 -5.40 6.32 -3.29
N VAL A 69 -4.82 6.52 -2.10
CA VAL A 69 -5.46 6.17 -0.83
C VAL A 69 -6.76 6.96 -0.65
N GLY A 70 -6.74 8.28 -0.86
CA GLY A 70 -7.95 9.11 -0.76
C GLY A 70 -9.06 8.68 -1.73
N ILE A 71 -8.71 8.29 -2.96
CA ILE A 71 -9.69 7.74 -3.93
C ILE A 71 -10.31 6.44 -3.40
N ILE A 72 -9.51 5.55 -2.82
CA ILE A 72 -10.00 4.28 -2.26
C ILE A 72 -10.94 4.52 -1.08
N GLU A 73 -10.59 5.45 -0.19
CA GLU A 73 -11.40 5.79 0.98
C GLU A 73 -12.78 6.32 0.59
N VAL A 74 -12.83 7.32 -0.30
CA VAL A 74 -14.09 7.87 -0.81
C VAL A 74 -14.94 6.79 -1.49
N GLY A 75 -14.31 5.87 -2.22
CA GLY A 75 -15.00 4.73 -2.83
C GLY A 75 -15.60 3.78 -1.79
N CYS A 76 -14.87 3.47 -0.72
CA CYS A 76 -15.33 2.57 0.33
C CYS A 76 -16.44 3.17 1.21
N GLU A 77 -16.38 4.47 1.49
CA GLU A 77 -17.44 5.18 2.24
C GLU A 77 -18.78 5.14 1.49
N SER A 78 -18.73 5.38 0.17
CA SER A 78 -19.89 5.33 -0.72
C SER A 78 -20.56 3.93 -0.73
N ASP A 79 -19.77 2.87 -0.69
CA ASP A 79 -20.27 1.49 -0.67
C ASP A 79 -20.86 1.11 0.71
N GLN A 80 -20.30 1.64 1.80
CA GLN A 80 -20.82 1.42 3.15
C GLN A 80 -22.17 2.10 3.36
N GLU A 81 -22.33 3.34 2.91
CA GLU A 81 -23.57 4.10 3.03
C GLU A 81 -24.70 3.42 2.24
N ARG A 82 -24.42 2.93 1.02
CA ARG A 82 -25.38 2.15 0.22
C ARG A 82 -25.71 0.78 0.84
N SER A 83 -24.79 0.19 1.60
CA SER A 83 -25.01 -1.09 2.28
C SER A 83 -25.82 -0.95 3.57
N ALA A 84 -25.65 0.15 4.31
CA ALA A 84 -26.40 0.47 5.52
C ALA A 84 -27.90 0.74 5.26
N ASP A 85 -28.26 1.15 4.04
CA ASP A 85 -29.64 1.34 3.60
C ASP A 85 -30.38 0.02 3.28
N ARG A 86 -29.71 -1.13 3.41
CA ARG A 86 -30.34 -2.43 3.19
C ARG A 86 -30.99 -2.91 4.51
N PRO A 87 -32.30 -3.22 4.53
CA PRO A 87 -32.95 -3.76 5.72
C PRO A 87 -32.23 -5.03 6.18
N LEU A 88 -31.79 -5.05 7.45
CA LEU A 88 -31.17 -6.21 8.07
C LEU A 88 -32.09 -7.43 7.92
N PRO A 89 -31.68 -8.52 7.25
CA PRO A 89 -32.45 -9.74 7.25
C PRO A 89 -32.56 -10.23 8.69
N ALA A 90 -33.80 -10.51 9.10
CA ALA A 90 -34.16 -10.91 10.45
C ALA A 90 -33.22 -12.00 10.99
N ARG A 91 -32.72 -11.76 12.20
CA ARG A 91 -31.88 -12.67 12.97
C ARG A 91 -32.54 -14.05 13.07
N HIS A 92 -31.99 -15.03 12.36
CA HIS A 92 -32.22 -16.43 12.70
C HIS A 92 -31.21 -16.86 13.76
N PHE A 93 -31.73 -17.12 14.95
CA PHE A 93 -31.03 -17.61 16.13
C PHE A 93 -30.60 -19.07 15.90
N GLY A 94 -29.31 -19.38 16.05
CA GLY A 94 -28.81 -20.76 15.93
C GLY A 94 -27.32 -20.91 16.26
N SER A 95 -27.08 -21.42 17.48
CA SER A 95 -25.91 -22.14 18.03
C SER A 95 -24.46 -21.71 17.78
N GLN A 96 -23.75 -21.68 18.91
CA GLN A 96 -22.32 -21.55 19.16
C GLN A 96 -21.46 -22.50 18.32
N GLU A 97 -20.24 -22.07 18.01
CA GLU A 97 -19.03 -22.89 18.21
C GLU A 97 -17.78 -22.00 18.25
N THR A 98 -16.93 -22.30 19.24
CA THR A 98 -15.75 -21.60 19.70
C THR A 98 -14.58 -21.66 18.71
N VAL A 99 -13.93 -20.52 18.42
CA VAL A 99 -12.56 -20.53 17.87
C VAL A 99 -11.71 -19.45 18.54
N THR A 100 -10.72 -19.93 19.28
CA THR A 100 -9.64 -19.20 19.94
C THR A 100 -8.78 -18.44 18.93
N THR A 101 -8.60 -17.14 19.18
CA THR A 101 -7.60 -16.26 18.57
C THR A 101 -6.16 -16.77 18.74
N PRO A 102 -5.31 -16.62 17.71
CA PRO A 102 -3.93 -16.23 17.92
C PRO A 102 -3.76 -14.76 17.56
N SER A 103 -3.54 -13.95 18.59
CA SER A 103 -2.93 -12.62 18.49
C SER A 103 -1.56 -12.76 17.82
N ALA A 104 -1.37 -12.10 16.69
CA ALA A 104 -0.09 -11.98 16.01
C ALA A 104 0.28 -10.50 15.85
N ALA A 105 0.58 -9.85 16.98
CA ALA A 105 1.41 -8.67 16.98
C ALA A 105 2.88 -9.10 16.79
N ALA A 106 3.34 -9.25 15.54
CA ALA A 106 4.76 -9.42 15.22
C ALA A 106 5.06 -9.27 13.71
N SER A 107 5.47 -8.07 13.29
CA SER A 107 6.58 -7.78 12.35
C SER A 107 6.34 -6.47 11.63
N LEU A 108 6.81 -5.40 12.26
CA LEU A 108 7.08 -4.12 11.62
C LEU A 108 8.09 -4.35 10.48
N VAL A 109 7.79 -3.79 9.30
CA VAL A 109 8.39 -4.05 7.97
C VAL A 109 7.79 -5.26 7.24
N SER A 110 6.67 -4.97 6.56
CA SER A 110 6.06 -5.86 5.57
C SER A 110 7.11 -6.40 4.57
N PRO A 111 7.16 -7.72 4.27
CA PRO A 111 8.13 -8.35 3.36
C PRO A 111 8.22 -7.67 1.97
N ILE A 112 7.15 -6.97 1.61
CA ILE A 112 6.94 -6.26 0.35
C ILE A 112 7.92 -5.08 0.14
N TRP A 113 8.51 -4.52 1.21
CA TRP A 113 9.57 -3.49 1.09
C TRP A 113 10.98 -4.07 0.95
N ARG A 114 11.17 -5.37 1.26
CA ARG A 114 12.46 -6.06 1.06
C ARG A 114 12.75 -6.34 -0.43
N ASP A 115 11.72 -6.49 -1.27
CA ASP A 115 11.92 -6.84 -2.68
C ASP A 115 12.48 -5.69 -3.52
N ILE A 116 12.18 -4.44 -3.19
CA ILE A 116 12.79 -3.27 -3.87
C ILE A 116 14.32 -3.24 -3.62
N ARG A 117 14.76 -3.63 -2.41
CA ARG A 117 16.19 -3.72 -2.07
C ARG A 117 16.87 -4.95 -2.69
N ARG A 118 16.12 -5.98 -3.10
CA ARG A 118 16.68 -7.22 -3.69
C ARG A 118 16.91 -7.10 -5.20
N THR A 119 16.18 -6.22 -5.89
CA THR A 119 16.34 -6.01 -7.35
C THR A 119 17.40 -4.98 -7.72
N SER A 120 17.94 -4.22 -6.77
CA SER A 120 19.07 -3.29 -6.98
C SER A 120 20.46 -3.94 -6.80
N GLY A 121 20.51 -5.22 -6.41
CA GLY A 121 21.75 -6.00 -6.33
C GLY A 121 22.12 -6.68 -7.65
N VAL A 122 22.54 -5.91 -8.66
CA VAL A 122 23.27 -6.43 -9.83
C VAL A 122 24.61 -5.71 -9.93
N GLY A 123 25.70 -6.47 -9.76
CA GLY A 123 27.01 -6.12 -10.33
C GLY A 123 28.12 -5.72 -9.36
N SER A 124 28.58 -6.64 -8.52
CA SER A 124 29.99 -6.65 -8.11
C SER A 124 30.52 -8.08 -8.17
N ARG A 125 30.98 -8.45 -9.36
CA ARG A 125 32.11 -9.34 -9.67
C ARG A 125 32.37 -9.30 -11.16
#